data_AF-A0A9D1E8I3-F1
#
_entry.id   AF-A0A9D1E8I3-F1
#
_cell.length_a   1.000
_cell.length_b   1.000
_cell.length_c   1.000
_cell.angle_alpha   90.00
_cell.angle_beta   90.00
_cell.angle_gamma   90.00
#
_symmetry.space_group_name_H-M   'P 1'
#
loop_
_entity.id
_entity.type
_entity.pdbx_description
1 polymer ?
#
loop_
_entity_poly.entity_id
_entity_poly.type
_entity_poly.pdbx_seq_one_letter_code
_entity_poly.pdbx_strand_id
1 'polypeptide(L)'
;MREFQISRYIKKWLPWIVLLCVALTIGVYLFLSTRQTYVASAVIQFNHEGADEGLTPLGTELNVDEIKSSAIMSKVLENLSLGEDSYSVDDLISRLSVTEVVDEDEQAAKDAAIENGEEYTYEPTVFIISFTAQYDEGESFAREVLDEVLDVYFAEYSEEYINTSSTVNALQNLENENYDYIEMMEIIEDNISETVETLNDRGTNDPYYRATSTGKSFSDLASEFYYIQSVNVPKLYSDILEYQITKDKNLLLSNYRERINNYQISNGSEQEKIQDVVTLINAYVEKMRESGNTNITYEYILDDIYEKNLVDTYGEVIGEGDQTVTYDKLIYSWRDHNESKEFALIDAAYCNYIIGVFSQCSGADGGACAATNETCAQRTNASYGQKAQEVSEGITELVASLQEVYQQVDETNEEYNEYVGASNISVLSTVSVEEGLNVKLYTAIAAVFLLIVCCCGAILIGRMDDIVQYVFYTDHMTGLKNRASFDVYLSSNSKKLLNKGTALATVNICNQVEINQKYGRDEGDRLIRFFGEQWKAEFGKTKDILVYNGNAHFIAVVEKTDRSDMEYMLEHFRVSVDKRDILQDARIEYEIGLAESETDDVYRIRGLLSRAYGAQMKYTSQPEE
;
A
#
# COMPACT_ATOMS: atom_id res chain seq x y z
N MET A 1 39.49 -12.56 -44.55
CA MET A 1 38.72 -12.74 -43.29
C MET A 1 38.40 -14.21 -43.10
N ARG A 2 38.56 -14.75 -41.88
CA ARG A 2 38.15 -16.13 -41.59
C ARG A 2 36.61 -16.24 -41.61
N GLU A 3 36.09 -17.39 -42.01
CA GLU A 3 34.65 -17.64 -42.10
C GLU A 3 33.93 -17.35 -40.77
N PHE A 4 32.76 -16.71 -40.87
CA PHE A 4 31.91 -16.37 -39.74
C PHE A 4 31.29 -17.64 -39.14
N GLN A 5 31.85 -18.13 -38.04
CA GLN A 5 31.32 -19.28 -37.31
C GLN A 5 30.86 -18.85 -35.91
N ILE A 6 29.56 -18.54 -35.80
CA ILE A 6 28.88 -18.07 -34.57
C ILE A 6 29.19 -18.97 -33.36
N SER A 7 29.18 -20.29 -33.58
CA SER A 7 29.37 -21.30 -32.54
C SER A 7 30.74 -21.22 -31.83
N ARG A 8 31.76 -20.66 -32.49
CA ARG A 8 33.10 -20.54 -31.93
C ARG A 8 33.21 -19.43 -30.89
N TYR A 9 32.60 -18.28 -31.15
CA TYR A 9 32.64 -17.14 -30.22
C TYR A 9 31.87 -17.46 -28.95
N ILE A 10 30.70 -18.08 -29.09
CA ILE A 10 29.87 -18.50 -27.96
C ILE A 10 30.65 -19.51 -27.11
N LYS A 11 31.28 -20.54 -27.69
CA LYS A 11 32.05 -21.54 -26.92
C LYS A 11 33.26 -20.97 -26.18
N LYS A 12 33.96 -19.98 -26.76
CA LYS A 12 35.14 -19.35 -26.14
C LYS A 12 34.76 -18.53 -24.90
N TRP A 13 33.62 -17.84 -24.93
CA TRP A 13 33.18 -16.93 -23.88
C TRP A 13 32.07 -17.50 -22.99
N LEU A 14 31.59 -18.71 -23.27
CA LEU A 14 30.49 -19.38 -22.57
C LEU A 14 30.57 -19.31 -21.04
N PRO A 15 31.69 -19.64 -20.36
CA PRO A 15 31.71 -19.62 -18.90
C PRO A 15 31.52 -18.21 -18.32
N TRP A 16 32.05 -17.18 -19.00
CA TRP A 16 31.91 -15.79 -18.59
C TRP A 16 30.50 -15.25 -18.86
N ILE A 17 29.90 -15.66 -19.97
CA ILE A 17 28.52 -15.33 -20.30
C ILE A 17 27.58 -15.91 -19.26
N VAL A 18 27.73 -17.20 -18.93
CA VAL A 18 26.90 -17.86 -17.93
C VAL A 18 27.07 -17.20 -16.57
N LEU A 19 28.30 -16.91 -16.14
CA LEU A 19 28.56 -16.24 -14.87
C LEU A 19 27.90 -14.85 -14.81
N LEU A 20 28.06 -14.04 -15.86
CA LEU A 20 27.43 -12.72 -15.95
C LEU A 20 25.90 -12.80 -15.95
N CYS A 21 25.32 -13.71 -16.74
CA CYS A 21 23.87 -13.93 -16.77
C CYS A 21 23.34 -14.33 -15.40
N VAL A 22 24.03 -15.24 -14.69
CA VAL A 22 23.63 -15.66 -13.34
C VAL A 22 23.71 -14.48 -12.37
N ALA A 23 24.81 -13.71 -12.39
CA ALA A 23 24.96 -12.54 -11.52
C ALA A 23 23.87 -11.47 -11.78
N LEU A 24 23.56 -11.18 -13.05
CA LEU A 24 22.50 -10.25 -13.41
C LEU A 24 21.11 -10.78 -13.03
N THR A 25 20.87 -12.07 -13.20
CA THR A 25 19.60 -12.71 -12.81
C THR A 25 19.42 -12.66 -11.28
N ILE A 26 20.48 -12.89 -10.50
CA ILE A 26 20.45 -12.72 -9.04
C ILE A 26 20.17 -11.25 -8.69
N GLY A 27 20.79 -10.30 -9.38
CA GLY A 27 20.52 -8.88 -9.18
C GLY A 27 19.06 -8.50 -9.47
N VAL A 28 18.47 -9.02 -10.55
CA VAL A 28 17.05 -8.82 -10.88
C VAL A 28 16.15 -9.48 -9.82
N TYR A 29 16.46 -10.70 -9.39
CA TYR A 29 15.71 -11.38 -8.34
C TYR A 29 15.69 -10.56 -7.06
N LEU A 30 16.85 -10.08 -6.60
CA LEU A 30 16.95 -9.24 -5.39
C LEU A 30 16.17 -7.92 -5.54
N PHE A 31 16.27 -7.29 -6.71
CA PHE A 31 15.55 -6.05 -6.98
C PHE A 31 14.02 -6.25 -6.97
N LEU A 32 13.54 -7.31 -7.64
CA LEU A 32 12.12 -7.65 -7.66
C LEU A 32 11.63 -8.09 -6.29
N SER A 33 12.41 -8.87 -5.54
CA SER A 33 12.03 -9.28 -4.18
C SER A 33 11.90 -8.07 -3.26
N THR A 34 12.82 -7.08 -3.33
CA THR A 34 12.70 -5.85 -2.52
C THR A 34 11.53 -4.95 -2.89
N ARG A 35 10.86 -5.22 -4.02
CA ARG A 35 9.67 -4.48 -4.50
C ARG A 35 8.41 -5.32 -4.42
N GLN A 36 8.50 -6.51 -3.83
CA GLN A 36 7.35 -7.37 -3.63
C GLN A 36 6.36 -6.71 -2.69
N THR A 37 5.08 -6.92 -2.96
CA THR A 37 3.99 -6.62 -2.04
C THR A 37 3.18 -7.87 -1.80
N TYR A 38 2.48 -7.92 -0.67
CA TYR A 38 1.55 -8.98 -0.32
C TYR A 38 0.17 -8.35 -0.19
N VAL A 39 -0.78 -8.83 -0.98
CA VAL A 39 -2.15 -8.30 -0.99
C VAL A 39 -3.03 -9.30 -0.26
N ALA A 40 -3.45 -8.94 0.95
CA ALA A 40 -4.50 -9.66 1.65
C ALA A 40 -5.86 -9.22 1.10
N SER A 41 -6.78 -10.16 0.90
CA SER A 41 -8.14 -9.84 0.43
C SER A 41 -9.20 -10.73 1.07
N ALA A 42 -10.35 -10.14 1.37
CA ALA A 42 -11.56 -10.81 1.82
C ALA A 42 -12.79 -10.23 1.12
N VAL A 43 -13.77 -11.09 0.89
CA VAL A 43 -15.08 -10.74 0.36
C VAL A 43 -16.04 -10.57 1.54
N ILE A 44 -16.65 -9.40 1.65
CA ILE A 44 -17.71 -9.10 2.62
C ILE A 44 -19.04 -8.92 1.89
N GLN A 45 -20.14 -9.22 2.57
CA GLN A 45 -21.49 -9.01 2.08
C GLN A 45 -22.36 -8.39 3.16
N PHE A 46 -23.04 -7.30 2.82
CA PHE A 46 -24.10 -6.71 3.63
C PHE A 46 -25.39 -7.50 3.43
N ASN A 47 -25.91 -8.07 4.53
CA ASN A 47 -27.03 -9.02 4.55
C ASN A 47 -28.26 -8.49 5.29
N HIS A 48 -28.21 -7.27 5.79
CA HIS A 48 -29.32 -6.64 6.50
C HIS A 48 -30.43 -6.18 5.56
N GLU A 49 -31.61 -5.97 6.12
CA GLU A 49 -32.77 -5.44 5.37
C GLU A 49 -32.49 -4.00 4.92
N GLY A 50 -32.67 -3.72 3.62
CA GLY A 50 -32.39 -2.41 3.01
C GLY A 50 -30.98 -2.25 2.44
N ALA A 51 -30.09 -3.24 2.61
CA ALA A 51 -28.75 -3.21 2.00
C ALA A 51 -28.80 -3.14 0.47
N ASP A 52 -29.76 -3.82 -0.16
CA ASP A 52 -30.03 -3.81 -1.60
C ASP A 52 -30.63 -2.49 -2.12
N GLU A 53 -31.08 -1.63 -1.20
CA GLU A 53 -31.50 -0.26 -1.47
C GLU A 53 -30.36 0.75 -1.19
N GLY A 54 -29.15 0.29 -0.84
CA GLY A 54 -28.02 1.14 -0.47
C GLY A 54 -28.20 1.81 0.88
N LEU A 55 -29.00 1.22 1.78
CA LEU A 55 -29.30 1.77 3.10
C LEU A 55 -28.66 0.97 4.23
N THR A 56 -28.36 1.63 5.34
CA THR A 56 -27.98 1.02 6.62
C THR A 56 -29.23 0.52 7.37
N PRO A 57 -29.08 -0.27 8.46
CA PRO A 57 -30.21 -0.65 9.32
C PRO A 57 -31.00 0.54 9.91
N LEU A 58 -30.40 1.73 10.00
CA LEU A 58 -31.09 2.97 10.42
C LEU A 58 -31.81 3.69 9.28
N GLY A 59 -31.67 3.22 8.03
CA GLY A 59 -32.23 3.86 6.84
C GLY A 59 -31.40 5.05 6.32
N THR A 60 -30.15 5.21 6.77
CA THR A 60 -29.20 6.17 6.17
C THR A 60 -28.49 5.56 4.98
N GLU A 61 -27.83 6.36 4.15
CA GLU A 61 -27.03 5.86 3.01
C GLU A 61 -25.85 4.99 3.49
N LEU A 62 -25.66 3.82 2.88
CA LEU A 62 -24.60 2.88 3.19
C LEU A 62 -23.27 3.34 2.57
N ASN A 63 -22.31 3.71 3.41
CA ASN A 63 -20.99 4.12 2.97
C ASN A 63 -19.91 3.11 3.39
N VAL A 64 -19.54 2.21 2.47
CA VAL A 64 -18.52 1.18 2.73
C VAL A 64 -17.11 1.76 2.91
N ASP A 65 -16.84 2.96 2.39
CA ASP A 65 -15.55 3.63 2.59
C ASP A 65 -15.32 4.08 4.05
N GLU A 66 -16.32 3.97 4.93
CA GLU A 66 -16.14 4.16 6.38
C GLU A 66 -15.11 3.21 6.99
N ILE A 67 -14.89 2.03 6.38
CA ILE A 67 -13.80 1.11 6.75
C ILE A 67 -12.41 1.76 6.68
N LYS A 68 -12.27 2.84 5.89
CA LYS A 68 -11.04 3.63 5.76
C LYS A 68 -11.01 4.85 6.68
N SER A 69 -11.90 4.94 7.67
CA SER A 69 -11.93 6.05 8.60
C SER A 69 -10.68 6.06 9.49
N SER A 70 -10.27 7.25 9.93
CA SER A 70 -9.16 7.40 10.86
C SER A 70 -9.45 6.79 12.24
N ALA A 71 -10.72 6.74 12.64
CA ALA A 71 -11.15 6.15 13.91
C ALA A 71 -10.87 4.64 13.93
N ILE A 72 -11.32 3.92 12.91
CA ILE A 72 -11.06 2.48 12.74
C ILE A 72 -9.56 2.22 12.70
N MET A 73 -8.83 2.97 11.86
CA MET A 73 -7.41 2.71 11.69
C MET A 73 -6.57 3.00 12.95
N SER A 74 -7.02 3.95 13.78
CA SER A 74 -6.38 4.23 15.06
C SER A 74 -6.56 3.06 16.04
N LYS A 75 -7.76 2.48 16.12
CA LYS A 75 -8.03 1.27 16.91
C LYS A 75 -7.21 0.07 16.42
N VAL A 76 -7.10 -0.14 15.11
CA VAL A 76 -6.27 -1.20 14.51
C VAL A 76 -4.79 -1.06 14.89
N LEU A 77 -4.23 0.16 14.84
CA LEU A 77 -2.84 0.42 15.24
C LEU A 77 -2.61 0.09 16.72
N GLU A 78 -3.56 0.47 17.58
CA GLU A 78 -3.52 0.21 19.02
C GLU A 78 -3.61 -1.29 19.32
N ASN A 79 -4.60 -1.99 18.77
CA ASN A 79 -4.84 -3.41 18.97
C ASN A 79 -3.65 -4.27 18.52
N LEU A 80 -3.07 -3.95 17.36
CA LEU A 80 -1.88 -4.65 16.84
C LEU A 80 -0.57 -4.17 17.48
N SER A 81 -0.62 -3.21 18.41
CA SER A 81 0.56 -2.62 19.07
C SER A 81 1.61 -2.13 18.07
N LEU A 82 1.16 -1.57 16.95
CA LEU A 82 2.03 -1.03 15.91
C LEU A 82 2.51 0.35 16.35
N GLY A 83 3.82 0.50 16.55
CA GLY A 83 4.38 1.76 17.05
C GLY A 83 4.08 2.93 16.12
N GLU A 84 3.55 4.03 16.67
CA GLU A 84 3.24 5.28 15.94
C GLU A 84 4.45 5.84 15.16
N ASP A 85 5.68 5.53 15.60
CA ASP A 85 6.91 5.92 14.91
C ASP A 85 7.15 5.17 13.59
N SER A 86 6.51 4.01 13.40
CA SER A 86 6.72 3.11 12.25
C SER A 86 5.57 3.16 11.24
N TYR A 87 4.34 3.35 11.72
CA TYR A 87 3.14 3.37 10.89
C TYR A 87 2.26 4.56 11.27
N SER A 88 1.77 5.29 10.27
CA SER A 88 0.76 6.32 10.46
C SER A 88 -0.61 5.84 9.98
N VAL A 89 -1.67 6.40 10.57
CA VAL A 89 -3.06 6.16 10.15
C VAL A 89 -3.23 6.37 8.63
N ASP A 90 -2.73 7.49 8.11
CA ASP A 90 -2.81 7.80 6.67
C ASP A 90 -2.10 6.77 5.78
N ASP A 91 -0.99 6.20 6.25
CA ASP A 91 -0.23 5.20 5.50
C ASP A 91 -1.02 3.90 5.37
N LEU A 92 -1.61 3.40 6.46
CA LEU A 92 -2.44 2.20 6.42
C LEU A 92 -3.73 2.41 5.61
N ILE A 93 -4.39 3.56 5.76
CA ILE A 93 -5.57 3.92 4.96
C ILE A 93 -5.25 3.89 3.46
N SER A 94 -4.10 4.45 3.06
CA SER A 94 -3.70 4.50 1.65
C SER A 94 -3.43 3.13 1.01
N ARG A 95 -3.22 2.10 1.83
CA ARG A 95 -2.95 0.71 1.42
C ARG A 95 -4.21 -0.17 1.41
N LEU A 96 -5.34 0.35 1.91
CA LEU A 96 -6.64 -0.29 1.83
C LEU A 96 -7.35 0.05 0.51
N SER A 97 -7.99 -0.97 -0.06
CA SER A 97 -8.83 -0.83 -1.24
C SER A 97 -10.16 -1.54 -1.01
N VAL A 98 -11.23 -0.88 -1.45
CA VAL A 98 -12.61 -1.38 -1.43
C VAL A 98 -13.01 -1.47 -2.89
N THR A 99 -13.43 -2.65 -3.33
CA THR A 99 -13.88 -2.88 -4.71
C THR A 99 -15.24 -3.55 -4.69
N GLU A 100 -16.21 -2.94 -5.35
CA GLU A 100 -17.55 -3.50 -5.53
C GLU A 100 -17.52 -4.78 -6.37
N VAL A 101 -18.29 -5.79 -5.98
CA VAL A 101 -18.52 -7.00 -6.76
C VAL A 101 -19.89 -6.90 -7.40
N VAL A 102 -19.90 -6.74 -8.72
CA VAL A 102 -21.13 -6.71 -9.53
C VAL A 102 -21.31 -8.08 -10.17
N ASP A 103 -22.52 -8.64 -10.10
CA ASP A 103 -22.87 -9.89 -10.78
C ASP A 103 -22.76 -9.70 -12.31
N GLU A 104 -22.35 -10.74 -13.05
CA GLU A 104 -22.28 -10.70 -14.52
C GLU A 104 -23.64 -10.41 -15.14
N ASP A 105 -24.72 -10.93 -14.54
CA ASP A 105 -26.09 -10.68 -15.00
C ASP A 105 -26.50 -9.20 -14.80
N GLU A 106 -26.11 -8.57 -13.69
CA GLU A 106 -26.39 -7.15 -13.42
C GLU A 106 -25.50 -6.20 -14.20
N GLN A 107 -24.26 -6.60 -14.48
CA GLN A 107 -23.40 -5.90 -15.43
C GLN A 107 -24.04 -5.89 -16.83
N ALA A 108 -24.60 -7.03 -17.27
CA ALA A 108 -25.28 -7.14 -18.55
C ALA A 108 -26.60 -6.36 -18.59
N ALA A 109 -27.38 -6.35 -17.50
CA ALA A 109 -28.60 -5.55 -17.36
C ALA A 109 -28.29 -4.05 -17.41
N LYS A 110 -27.25 -3.61 -16.69
CA LYS A 110 -26.73 -2.23 -16.72
C LYS A 110 -26.30 -1.83 -18.12
N ASP A 111 -25.49 -2.65 -18.79
CA ASP A 111 -25.03 -2.37 -20.15
C ASP A 111 -26.20 -2.28 -21.15
N ALA A 112 -27.20 -3.15 -21.03
CA ALA A 112 -28.40 -3.13 -21.86
C ALA A 112 -29.31 -1.91 -21.60
N ALA A 113 -29.48 -1.50 -20.33
CA ALA A 113 -30.25 -0.32 -19.96
C ALA A 113 -29.60 0.97 -20.48
N ILE A 114 -28.27 1.09 -20.35
CA ILE A 114 -27.49 2.21 -20.90
C ILE A 114 -27.61 2.25 -22.43
N GLU A 115 -27.53 1.09 -23.11
CA GLU A 115 -27.69 1.02 -24.57
C GLU A 115 -29.10 1.46 -25.03
N ASN A 116 -30.13 1.20 -24.22
CA ASN A 116 -31.52 1.61 -24.47
C ASN A 116 -31.83 3.07 -24.06
N GLY A 117 -30.89 3.76 -23.40
CA GLY A 117 -31.08 5.12 -22.91
C GLY A 117 -31.94 5.22 -21.63
N GLU A 118 -32.04 4.12 -20.87
CA GLU A 118 -32.70 4.06 -19.57
C GLU A 118 -31.69 4.32 -18.45
N GLU A 119 -32.15 4.90 -17.33
CA GLU A 119 -31.35 5.14 -16.14
C GLU A 119 -31.38 3.87 -15.26
N TYR A 120 -30.22 3.31 -14.94
CA TYR A 120 -30.08 2.06 -14.18
C TYR A 120 -29.29 2.32 -12.90
N THR A 121 -29.97 2.21 -11.76
CA THR A 121 -29.38 2.33 -10.42
C THR A 121 -29.22 0.92 -9.86
N TYR A 122 -28.00 0.59 -9.44
CA TYR A 122 -27.67 -0.68 -8.80
C TYR A 122 -26.79 -0.38 -7.60
N GLU A 123 -27.22 -0.84 -6.43
CA GLU A 123 -26.49 -0.70 -5.18
C GLU A 123 -25.81 -2.03 -4.84
N PRO A 124 -24.48 -2.11 -4.87
CA PRO A 124 -23.76 -3.35 -4.58
C PRO A 124 -23.86 -3.71 -3.10
N THR A 125 -24.13 -4.98 -2.82
CA THR A 125 -24.14 -5.53 -1.46
C THR A 125 -22.89 -6.34 -1.13
N VAL A 126 -22.07 -6.67 -2.13
CA VAL A 126 -20.87 -7.50 -1.99
C VAL A 126 -19.62 -6.69 -2.37
N PHE A 127 -18.60 -6.72 -1.51
CA PHE A 127 -17.37 -5.95 -1.68
C PHE A 127 -16.14 -6.81 -1.41
N ILE A 128 -15.06 -6.55 -2.14
CA ILE A 128 -13.72 -7.06 -1.86
C ILE A 128 -12.96 -5.97 -1.11
N ILE A 129 -12.58 -6.27 0.12
CA ILE A 129 -11.67 -5.45 0.93
C ILE A 129 -10.28 -6.05 0.79
N SER A 130 -9.29 -5.20 0.49
CA SER A 130 -7.91 -5.64 0.39
C SER A 130 -6.93 -4.68 1.04
N PHE A 131 -5.87 -5.25 1.62
CA PHE A 131 -4.77 -4.53 2.24
C PHE A 131 -3.44 -4.93 1.59
N THR A 132 -2.61 -3.94 1.25
CA THR A 132 -1.31 -4.16 0.61
C THR A 132 -0.14 -3.94 1.58
N ALA A 133 0.53 -5.02 1.97
CA ALA A 133 1.76 -4.98 2.76
C ALA A 133 3.02 -4.93 1.87
N GLN A 134 4.08 -4.34 2.42
CA GLN A 134 5.41 -4.28 1.81
C GLN A 134 6.21 -5.56 2.01
N TYR A 135 7.33 -5.68 1.29
CA TYR A 135 8.19 -6.88 1.31
C TYR A 135 8.75 -7.20 2.70
N ASP A 136 9.16 -6.19 3.47
CA ASP A 136 9.77 -6.31 4.80
C ASP A 136 8.75 -6.64 5.90
N GLU A 137 7.47 -6.34 5.67
CA GLU A 137 6.36 -6.65 6.57
C GLU A 137 5.91 -8.12 6.44
N GLY A 138 5.80 -8.64 5.22
CA GLY A 138 5.52 -10.05 4.94
C GLY A 138 4.03 -10.43 4.84
N GLU A 139 3.77 -11.70 4.52
CA GLU A 139 2.42 -12.24 4.32
C GLU A 139 1.58 -12.23 5.61
N SER A 140 2.16 -12.63 6.75
CA SER A 140 1.44 -12.71 8.02
C SER A 140 0.91 -11.35 8.45
N PHE A 141 1.73 -10.31 8.30
CA PHE A 141 1.34 -8.93 8.60
C PHE A 141 0.17 -8.48 7.74
N ALA A 142 0.19 -8.76 6.42
CA ALA A 142 -0.91 -8.40 5.54
C ALA A 142 -2.24 -9.02 5.99
N ARG A 143 -2.20 -10.29 6.44
CA ARG A 143 -3.37 -11.01 6.94
C ARG A 143 -3.85 -10.44 8.27
N GLU A 144 -2.95 -10.31 9.25
CA GLU A 144 -3.27 -9.81 10.60
C GLU A 144 -3.87 -8.39 10.55
N VAL A 145 -3.33 -7.49 9.71
CA VAL A 145 -3.89 -6.15 9.55
C VAL A 145 -5.27 -6.18 8.91
N LEU A 146 -5.48 -6.99 7.86
CA LEU A 146 -6.80 -7.04 7.22
C LEU A 146 -7.86 -7.69 8.13
N ASP A 147 -7.51 -8.76 8.85
CA ASP A 147 -8.41 -9.40 9.82
C ASP A 147 -8.82 -8.37 10.89
N GLU A 148 -7.87 -7.66 11.49
CA GLU A 148 -8.15 -6.64 12.51
C GLU A 148 -8.98 -5.46 11.98
N VAL A 149 -8.69 -4.98 10.76
CA VAL A 149 -9.49 -3.92 10.12
C VAL A 149 -10.95 -4.34 9.96
N LEU A 150 -11.20 -5.59 9.57
CA LEU A 150 -12.56 -6.10 9.41
C LEU A 150 -13.26 -6.24 10.76
N ASP A 151 -12.58 -6.79 11.77
CA ASP A 151 -13.13 -6.97 13.11
C ASP A 151 -13.52 -5.63 13.75
N VAL A 152 -12.61 -4.64 13.71
CA VAL A 152 -12.89 -3.28 14.20
C VAL A 152 -14.02 -2.64 13.39
N TYR A 153 -14.02 -2.77 12.06
CA TYR A 153 -15.09 -2.19 11.23
C TYR A 153 -16.46 -2.78 11.55
N PHE A 154 -16.56 -4.09 11.75
CA PHE A 154 -17.84 -4.73 12.08
C PHE A 154 -18.34 -4.30 13.46
N ALA A 155 -17.44 -4.16 14.42
CA ALA A 155 -17.76 -3.63 15.75
C ALA A 155 -18.27 -2.19 15.68
N GLU A 156 -17.54 -1.29 14.98
CA GLU A 156 -17.98 0.11 14.82
C GLU A 156 -19.29 0.22 14.05
N TYR A 157 -19.44 -0.53 12.95
CA TYR A 157 -20.67 -0.55 12.16
C TYR A 157 -21.88 -0.98 13.00
N SER A 158 -21.68 -1.98 13.87
CA SER A 158 -22.72 -2.40 14.80
C SER A 158 -23.02 -1.33 15.83
N GLU A 159 -22.02 -0.69 16.42
CA GLU A 159 -22.22 0.39 17.39
C GLU A 159 -22.98 1.58 16.78
N GLU A 160 -22.61 1.97 15.55
CA GLU A 160 -23.15 3.15 14.88
C GLU A 160 -24.54 2.93 14.28
N TYR A 161 -24.82 1.75 13.72
CA TYR A 161 -26.06 1.54 12.95
C TYR A 161 -27.03 0.54 13.56
N ILE A 162 -26.63 -0.24 14.57
CA ILE A 162 -27.48 -1.31 15.11
C ILE A 162 -27.68 -1.17 16.61
N ASN A 163 -26.59 -0.92 17.35
CA ASN A 163 -26.54 -0.87 18.80
C ASN A 163 -26.24 0.56 19.30
N THR A 164 -27.01 1.53 18.82
CA THR A 164 -26.79 2.99 19.01
C THR A 164 -26.87 3.50 20.45
N SER A 165 -27.33 2.68 21.40
CA SER A 165 -27.56 3.10 22.79
C SER A 165 -26.26 3.00 23.60
N SER A 166 -25.46 4.06 23.67
CA SER A 166 -24.25 4.05 24.51
C SER A 166 -24.62 4.11 26.01
N THR A 167 -24.00 3.27 26.83
CA THR A 167 -24.09 3.38 28.29
C THR A 167 -23.03 4.37 28.77
N VAL A 168 -23.42 5.61 29.05
CA VAL A 168 -22.48 6.62 29.55
C VAL A 168 -22.14 6.33 31.01
N ASN A 169 -20.89 5.98 31.31
CA ASN A 169 -20.43 5.87 32.70
C ASN A 169 -20.07 7.26 33.26
N ALA A 170 -21.08 8.01 33.72
CA ALA A 170 -20.90 9.36 34.27
C ALA A 170 -20.14 9.39 35.61
N LEU A 171 -19.81 8.23 36.20
CA LEU A 171 -19.20 8.12 37.52
C LEU A 171 -17.71 8.49 37.55
N GLN A 172 -17.04 8.55 36.39
CA GLN A 172 -15.60 8.83 36.30
C GLN A 172 -15.20 10.22 36.83
N ASN A 173 -16.10 11.20 36.77
CA ASN A 173 -15.83 12.59 37.19
C ASN A 173 -16.44 12.96 38.55
N LEU A 174 -17.18 12.03 39.15
CA LEU A 174 -18.00 12.29 40.34
C LEU A 174 -17.14 12.68 41.57
N GLU A 175 -15.91 12.16 41.67
CA GLU A 175 -14.97 12.51 42.75
C GLU A 175 -14.20 13.83 42.52
N ASN A 176 -14.10 14.29 41.28
CA ASN A 176 -13.33 15.49 40.93
C ASN A 176 -14.14 16.79 41.06
N GLU A 177 -15.45 16.67 41.11
CA GLU A 177 -16.37 17.81 41.18
C GLU A 177 -16.83 18.11 42.61
N ASN A 178 -17.14 19.38 42.88
CA ASN A 178 -17.50 19.88 44.21
C ASN A 178 -18.98 19.58 44.60
N TYR A 179 -19.51 18.42 44.20
CA TYR A 179 -20.88 18.02 44.54
C TYR A 179 -21.03 17.71 46.03
N ASP A 180 -22.20 18.02 46.58
CA ASP A 180 -22.62 17.55 47.89
C ASP A 180 -23.02 16.06 47.86
N TYR A 181 -23.10 15.39 49.00
CA TYR A 181 -23.37 13.95 49.06
C TYR A 181 -24.73 13.57 48.49
N ILE A 182 -25.75 14.42 48.70
CA ILE A 182 -27.09 14.18 48.15
C ILE A 182 -27.10 14.32 46.62
N GLU A 183 -26.37 15.30 46.08
CA GLU A 183 -26.23 15.52 44.64
C GLU A 183 -25.47 14.35 43.99
N MET A 184 -24.44 13.83 44.66
CA MET A 184 -23.71 12.64 44.22
C MET A 184 -24.63 11.42 44.10
N MET A 185 -25.52 11.21 45.08
CA MET A 185 -26.45 10.10 45.05
C MET A 185 -27.50 10.23 43.93
N GLU A 186 -27.98 11.45 43.66
CA GLU A 186 -28.92 11.71 42.55
C GLU A 186 -28.27 11.35 41.21
N ILE A 187 -27.03 11.80 40.98
CA ILE A 187 -26.30 11.46 39.76
C ILE A 187 -26.10 9.94 39.63
N ILE A 188 -25.77 9.26 40.72
CA ILE A 188 -25.62 7.80 40.72
C ILE A 188 -26.95 7.11 40.38
N GLU A 189 -28.05 7.51 40.99
CA GLU A 189 -29.37 6.90 40.76
C GLU A 189 -29.86 7.10 39.33
N ASP A 190 -29.72 8.30 38.78
CA ASP A 190 -30.08 8.63 37.40
C ASP A 190 -29.25 7.79 36.42
N ASN A 191 -27.93 7.72 36.65
CA ASN A 191 -27.03 6.97 35.79
C ASN A 191 -27.28 5.45 35.81
N ILE A 192 -27.61 4.89 36.98
CA ILE A 192 -28.03 3.49 37.08
C ILE A 192 -29.32 3.27 36.29
N SER A 193 -30.30 4.17 36.43
CA SER A 193 -31.62 4.03 35.80
C SER A 193 -31.53 4.04 34.27
N GLU A 194 -30.77 4.98 33.70
CA GLU A 194 -30.52 5.09 32.26
C GLU A 194 -29.79 3.85 31.71
N THR A 195 -28.78 3.37 32.44
CA THR A 195 -28.03 2.16 32.06
C THR A 195 -28.92 0.92 32.07
N VAL A 196 -29.75 0.78 33.10
CA VAL A 196 -30.68 -0.33 33.24
C VAL A 196 -31.75 -0.33 32.15
N GLU A 197 -32.29 0.83 31.79
CA GLU A 197 -33.23 0.97 30.66
C GLU A 197 -32.57 0.46 29.37
N THR A 198 -31.37 0.95 29.07
CA THR A 198 -30.58 0.52 27.91
C THR A 198 -30.32 -1.01 27.90
N LEU A 199 -29.91 -1.58 29.03
CA LEU A 199 -29.66 -3.02 29.14
C LEU A 199 -30.93 -3.86 29.00
N ASN A 200 -32.07 -3.37 29.50
CA ASN A 200 -33.35 -4.06 29.37
C ASN A 200 -33.86 -4.03 27.92
N ASP A 201 -33.71 -2.92 27.22
CA ASP A 201 -34.09 -2.80 25.81
C ASP A 201 -33.26 -3.77 24.96
N ARG A 202 -31.95 -3.82 25.17
CA ARG A 202 -31.05 -4.81 24.54
C ARG A 202 -31.43 -6.25 24.88
N GLY A 203 -31.68 -6.53 26.15
CA GLY A 203 -32.12 -7.86 26.60
C GLY A 203 -33.48 -8.28 26.02
N THR A 204 -34.32 -7.32 25.62
CA THR A 204 -35.60 -7.58 24.96
C THR A 204 -35.43 -7.87 23.46
N ASN A 205 -34.51 -7.14 22.81
CA ASN A 205 -34.19 -7.34 21.39
C ASN A 205 -33.46 -8.68 21.15
N ASP A 206 -32.52 -9.04 22.03
CA ASP A 206 -31.72 -10.27 21.91
C ASP A 206 -31.71 -11.13 23.19
N PRO A 207 -32.83 -11.80 23.53
CA PRO A 207 -33.00 -12.49 24.82
C PRO A 207 -32.09 -13.69 25.05
N TYR A 208 -31.49 -14.23 23.98
CA TYR A 208 -30.65 -15.43 24.03
C TYR A 208 -29.16 -15.11 24.01
N TYR A 209 -28.78 -13.84 23.82
CA TYR A 209 -27.38 -13.45 23.80
C TYR A 209 -26.76 -13.58 25.20
N ARG A 210 -25.53 -14.11 25.23
CA ARG A 210 -24.71 -14.24 26.43
C ARG A 210 -23.25 -14.13 26.02
N ALA A 211 -22.56 -13.14 26.56
CA ALA A 211 -21.14 -12.95 26.29
C ALA A 211 -20.32 -14.12 26.84
N THR A 212 -19.31 -14.51 26.07
CA THR A 212 -18.34 -15.55 26.42
C THR A 212 -17.30 -15.02 27.38
N SER A 213 -16.93 -13.75 27.25
CA SER A 213 -15.97 -13.02 28.10
C SER A 213 -16.43 -12.97 29.55
N THR A 214 -17.61 -12.41 29.80
CA THR A 214 -18.18 -12.21 31.14
C THR A 214 -19.07 -13.37 31.60
N GLY A 215 -19.57 -14.18 30.66
CA GLY A 215 -20.55 -15.24 30.93
C GLY A 215 -21.96 -14.72 31.20
N LYS A 216 -22.23 -13.43 30.97
CA LYS A 216 -23.49 -12.74 31.35
C LYS A 216 -24.34 -12.37 30.13
N SER A 217 -25.65 -12.27 30.36
CA SER A 217 -26.59 -11.64 29.43
C SER A 217 -26.87 -10.19 29.86
N PHE A 218 -27.43 -9.37 28.98
CA PHE A 218 -27.83 -8.00 29.34
C PHE A 218 -28.85 -7.95 30.48
N SER A 219 -29.76 -8.92 30.57
CA SER A 219 -30.69 -9.04 31.70
C SER A 219 -30.01 -9.42 33.01
N ASP A 220 -28.92 -10.21 32.96
CA ASP A 220 -28.11 -10.52 34.15
C ASP A 220 -27.41 -9.24 34.65
N LEU A 221 -26.83 -8.44 33.75
CA LEU A 221 -26.19 -7.16 34.09
C LEU A 221 -27.20 -6.15 34.64
N ALA A 222 -28.36 -5.99 34.01
CA ALA A 222 -29.43 -5.12 34.51
C ALA A 222 -29.87 -5.52 35.93
N SER A 223 -29.93 -6.83 36.21
CA SER A 223 -30.27 -7.34 37.54
C SER A 223 -29.22 -6.98 38.61
N GLU A 224 -27.94 -6.90 38.24
CA GLU A 224 -26.88 -6.47 39.16
C GLU A 224 -26.97 -4.98 39.49
N PHE A 225 -27.21 -4.14 38.49
CA PHE A 225 -27.51 -2.72 38.72
C PHE A 225 -28.74 -2.53 39.61
N TYR A 226 -29.83 -3.26 39.35
CA TYR A 226 -31.02 -3.23 40.21
C TYR A 226 -30.72 -3.67 41.65
N TYR A 227 -29.86 -4.67 41.85
CA TYR A 227 -29.46 -5.09 43.19
C TYR A 227 -28.71 -3.96 43.92
N ILE A 228 -27.75 -3.32 43.24
CA ILE A 228 -27.01 -2.18 43.79
C ILE A 228 -27.97 -1.01 44.11
N GLN A 229 -28.85 -0.65 43.17
CA GLN A 229 -29.84 0.41 43.33
C GLN A 229 -30.80 0.12 44.48
N SER A 230 -31.30 -1.11 44.62
CA SER A 230 -32.33 -1.42 45.63
C SER A 230 -31.79 -1.56 47.06
N VAL A 231 -30.49 -1.83 47.23
CA VAL A 231 -29.89 -2.08 48.55
C VAL A 231 -29.04 -0.91 49.03
N ASN A 232 -28.10 -0.43 48.21
CA ASN A 232 -27.08 0.53 48.63
C ASN A 232 -27.59 1.97 48.56
N VAL A 233 -28.29 2.34 47.49
CA VAL A 233 -28.76 3.70 47.23
C VAL A 233 -29.76 4.18 48.33
N PRO A 234 -30.84 3.45 48.66
CA PRO A 234 -31.76 3.83 49.73
C PRO A 234 -31.10 3.98 51.10
N LYS A 235 -30.10 3.14 51.41
CA LYS A 235 -29.38 3.20 52.68
C LYS A 235 -28.61 4.52 52.80
N LEU A 236 -27.88 4.91 51.75
CA LEU A 236 -27.13 6.16 51.72
C LEU A 236 -28.05 7.38 51.76
N TYR A 237 -29.15 7.38 50.99
CA TYR A 237 -30.17 8.43 51.09
C TYR A 237 -30.74 8.56 52.50
N SER A 238 -31.06 7.43 53.15
CA SER A 238 -31.58 7.42 54.52
C SER A 238 -30.57 8.05 55.49
N ASP A 239 -29.31 7.64 55.46
CA ASP A 239 -28.27 8.19 56.33
C ASP A 239 -28.04 9.69 56.05
N ILE A 240 -27.99 10.10 54.77
CA ILE A 240 -27.80 11.51 54.38
C ILE A 240 -28.94 12.40 54.89
N LEU A 241 -30.20 11.98 54.67
CA LEU A 241 -31.37 12.76 55.03
C LEU A 241 -31.64 12.75 56.54
N GLU A 242 -31.48 11.60 57.22
CA GLU A 242 -31.71 11.48 58.67
C GLU A 242 -30.70 12.31 59.48
N TYR A 243 -29.42 12.23 59.11
CA TYR A 243 -28.34 12.93 59.81
C TYR A 243 -27.99 14.28 59.17
N GLN A 244 -28.78 14.76 58.19
CA GLN A 244 -28.54 16.02 57.47
C GLN A 244 -27.07 16.19 57.06
N ILE A 245 -26.49 15.15 56.46
CA ILE A 245 -25.07 15.10 56.11
C ILE A 245 -24.85 15.89 54.82
N THR A 246 -24.01 16.91 54.90
CA THR A 246 -23.69 17.82 53.79
C THR A 246 -22.22 18.26 53.91
N LYS A 247 -21.59 18.54 52.76
CA LYS A 247 -20.26 19.15 52.71
C LYS A 247 -20.33 20.65 53.00
N ASP A 248 -21.30 21.33 52.39
CA ASP A 248 -21.57 22.75 52.61
C ASP A 248 -23.08 23.04 52.52
N LYS A 249 -23.70 23.25 53.68
CA LYS A 249 -25.14 23.50 53.81
C LYS A 249 -25.58 24.72 53.00
N ASN A 250 -24.87 25.84 53.07
CA ASN A 250 -25.29 27.07 52.43
C ASN A 250 -25.19 26.96 50.90
N LEU A 251 -24.14 26.32 50.41
CA LEU A 251 -23.97 26.04 48.99
C LEU A 251 -25.08 25.10 48.50
N LEU A 252 -25.32 23.99 49.19
CA LEU A 252 -26.39 23.04 48.88
C LEU A 252 -27.75 23.74 48.79
N LEU A 253 -28.12 24.52 49.82
CA LEU A 253 -29.39 25.26 49.82
C LEU A 253 -29.47 26.31 48.71
N SER A 254 -28.34 26.89 48.30
CA SER A 254 -28.29 27.83 47.17
C SER A 254 -28.51 27.09 45.85
N ASN A 255 -27.82 25.98 45.62
CA ASN A 255 -27.93 25.16 44.42
C ASN A 255 -29.38 24.68 44.21
N TYR A 256 -30.02 24.14 45.24
CA TYR A 256 -31.40 23.65 45.13
C TYR A 256 -32.41 24.78 44.95
N ARG A 257 -32.16 26.00 45.48
CA ARG A 257 -33.00 27.17 45.18
C ARG A 257 -32.85 27.62 43.74
N GLU A 258 -31.63 27.57 43.21
CA GLU A 258 -31.36 27.87 41.81
C GLU A 258 -32.05 26.85 40.89
N ARG A 259 -31.97 25.55 41.21
CA ARG A 259 -32.73 24.49 40.50
C ARG A 259 -34.23 24.78 40.49
N ILE A 260 -34.84 25.14 41.63
CA ILE A 260 -36.26 25.53 41.69
C ILE A 260 -36.57 26.71 40.77
N ASN A 261 -35.74 27.76 40.79
CA ASN A 261 -35.96 28.91 39.91
C ASN A 261 -35.90 28.49 38.44
N ASN A 262 -34.96 27.62 38.07
CA ASN A 262 -34.84 27.10 36.71
C ASN A 262 -36.05 26.27 36.30
N TYR A 263 -36.55 25.38 37.17
CA TYR A 263 -37.78 24.63 36.92
C TYR A 263 -39.00 25.55 36.79
N GLN A 264 -39.09 26.63 37.57
CA GLN A 264 -40.17 27.61 37.46
C GLN A 264 -40.12 28.38 36.14
N ILE A 265 -38.92 28.77 35.69
CA ILE A 265 -38.72 29.43 34.39
C ILE A 265 -39.11 28.48 33.26
N SER A 266 -38.62 27.23 33.29
CA SER A 266 -38.95 26.19 32.30
C SER A 266 -40.46 25.94 32.24
N ASN A 267 -41.11 25.77 33.39
CA ASN A 267 -42.55 25.58 33.48
C ASN A 267 -43.35 26.79 32.95
N GLY A 268 -42.89 28.02 33.21
CA GLY A 268 -43.48 29.22 32.60
C GLY A 268 -43.42 29.19 31.07
N SER A 269 -42.28 28.80 30.50
CA SER A 269 -42.09 28.62 29.06
C SER A 269 -42.98 27.52 28.50
N GLU A 270 -43.04 26.34 29.13
CA GLU A 270 -43.92 25.25 28.71
C GLU A 270 -45.40 25.64 28.79
N GLN A 271 -45.80 26.43 29.79
CA GLN A 271 -47.16 26.95 29.90
C GLN A 271 -47.54 27.90 28.75
N GLU A 272 -46.61 28.71 28.26
CA GLU A 272 -46.81 29.54 27.07
C GLU A 272 -46.97 28.67 25.82
N LYS A 273 -46.09 27.68 25.62
CA LYS A 273 -46.20 26.72 24.49
C LYS A 273 -47.51 25.95 24.50
N ILE A 274 -47.96 25.46 25.67
CA ILE A 274 -49.26 24.79 25.81
C ILE A 274 -50.39 25.72 25.36
N GLN A 275 -50.33 27.01 25.73
CA GLN A 275 -51.34 27.99 25.35
C GLN A 275 -51.36 28.24 23.84
N ASP A 276 -50.19 28.28 23.21
CA ASP A 276 -50.06 28.41 21.75
C ASP A 276 -50.63 27.18 21.04
N VAL A 277 -50.24 25.97 21.47
CA VAL A 277 -50.77 24.71 20.90
C VAL A 277 -52.29 24.62 21.06
N VAL A 278 -52.83 24.98 22.24
CA VAL A 278 -54.29 25.04 22.45
C VAL A 278 -54.96 26.05 21.52
N THR A 279 -54.31 27.19 21.26
CA THR A 279 -54.82 28.20 20.32
C THR A 279 -54.87 27.64 18.89
N LEU A 280 -53.82 26.93 18.45
CA LEU A 280 -53.77 26.25 17.16
C LEU A 280 -54.86 25.17 17.04
N ILE A 281 -55.02 24.34 18.07
CA ILE A 281 -56.06 23.30 18.14
C ILE A 281 -57.45 23.93 18.00
N ASN A 282 -57.73 25.02 18.72
CA ASN A 282 -59.03 25.69 18.65
C ASN A 282 -59.30 26.28 17.26
N ALA A 283 -58.31 26.92 16.64
CA ALA A 283 -58.43 27.47 15.29
C ALA A 283 -58.65 26.36 14.24
N TYR A 284 -57.96 25.23 14.39
CA TYR A 284 -58.19 24.04 13.58
C TYR A 284 -59.63 23.52 13.71
N VAL A 285 -60.12 23.36 14.96
CA VAL A 285 -61.49 22.88 15.24
C VAL A 285 -62.54 23.86 14.72
N GLU A 286 -62.32 25.16 14.83
CA GLU A 286 -63.23 26.19 14.31
C GLU A 286 -63.35 26.12 12.78
N LYS A 287 -62.22 26.09 12.07
CA LYS A 287 -62.20 25.93 10.60
C LYS A 287 -62.85 24.61 10.14
N MET A 288 -62.66 23.52 10.87
CA MET A 288 -63.35 22.25 10.60
C MET A 288 -64.88 22.33 10.79
N ARG A 289 -65.35 23.11 11.78
CA ARG A 289 -66.78 23.32 12.02
C ARG A 289 -67.42 24.25 10.97
N GLU A 290 -66.72 25.31 10.58
CA GLU A 290 -67.24 26.31 9.64
C GLU A 290 -67.29 25.80 8.19
N SER A 291 -66.33 24.97 7.79
CA SER A 291 -66.26 24.43 6.43
C SER A 291 -67.33 23.38 6.13
N GLY A 292 -67.96 22.78 7.16
CA GLY A 292 -68.99 21.76 7.01
C GLY A 292 -68.54 20.49 6.27
N ASN A 293 -67.23 20.33 6.06
CA ASN A 293 -66.65 19.32 5.19
C ASN A 293 -65.73 18.42 6.03
N THR A 294 -66.11 17.16 6.21
CA THR A 294 -65.37 16.19 7.03
C THR A 294 -64.11 15.64 6.33
N ASN A 295 -63.68 16.25 5.22
CA ASN A 295 -62.66 15.71 4.32
C ASN A 295 -61.67 16.78 3.85
N ILE A 296 -61.09 17.53 4.80
CA ILE A 296 -60.08 18.57 4.53
C ILE A 296 -58.71 18.00 4.89
N THR A 297 -57.75 18.07 3.95
CA THR A 297 -56.33 17.78 4.18
C THR A 297 -55.66 18.96 4.90
N TYR A 298 -54.58 18.68 5.62
CA TYR A 298 -53.85 19.65 6.46
C TYR A 298 -53.49 20.96 5.73
N GLU A 299 -53.31 20.92 4.41
CA GLU A 299 -52.96 22.04 3.53
C GLU A 299 -53.93 23.24 3.60
N TYR A 300 -55.23 23.05 3.82
CA TYR A 300 -56.22 24.15 3.72
C TYR A 300 -56.36 24.98 5.01
N ILE A 301 -55.86 24.48 6.14
CA ILE A 301 -56.00 25.12 7.46
C ILE A 301 -54.73 25.88 7.86
N LEU A 302 -53.57 25.44 7.36
CA LEU A 302 -52.25 25.90 7.82
C LEU A 302 -51.77 27.19 7.14
N ASP A 303 -52.23 27.51 5.92
CA ASP A 303 -51.83 28.73 5.20
C ASP A 303 -52.16 30.05 5.95
N ASP A 304 -53.30 30.13 6.66
CA ASP A 304 -53.70 31.35 7.38
C ASP A 304 -53.03 31.51 8.77
N ILE A 305 -52.43 30.44 9.31
CA ILE A 305 -51.96 30.37 10.71
C ILE A 305 -50.43 30.34 10.77
N TYR A 306 -49.76 29.73 9.77
CA TYR A 306 -48.32 29.53 9.74
C TYR A 306 -47.54 30.58 8.93
N GLU A 307 -48.22 31.61 8.38
CA GLU A 307 -47.56 32.76 7.74
C GLU A 307 -46.81 33.70 8.72
N LYS A 308 -46.71 33.34 10.00
CA LYS A 308 -45.84 34.05 10.95
C LYS A 308 -44.50 33.35 11.06
N ASN A 309 -43.63 33.67 10.12
CA ASN A 309 -42.19 33.62 10.34
C ASN A 309 -41.86 34.22 11.72
N LEU A 310 -41.08 33.50 12.54
CA LEU A 310 -40.56 34.05 13.79
C LEU A 310 -39.71 35.26 13.39
N VAL A 311 -40.15 36.45 13.79
CA VAL A 311 -39.45 37.71 13.50
C VAL A 311 -38.87 38.26 14.78
N ASP A 312 -37.63 38.73 14.72
CA ASP A 312 -36.98 39.36 15.84
C ASP A 312 -37.61 40.74 16.16
N THR A 313 -37.05 41.43 17.16
CA THR A 313 -37.55 42.76 17.59
C THR A 313 -37.45 43.82 16.47
N TYR A 314 -36.68 43.56 15.42
CA TYR A 314 -36.46 44.42 14.26
C TYR A 314 -37.21 43.97 13.00
N GLY A 315 -37.99 42.89 13.09
CA GLY A 315 -38.80 42.38 11.98
C GLY A 315 -38.06 41.45 11.03
N GLU A 316 -36.88 40.95 11.41
CA GLU A 316 -36.08 40.01 10.59
C GLU A 316 -36.44 38.56 10.91
N VAL A 317 -36.64 37.75 9.87
CA VAL A 317 -37.08 36.34 9.99
C VAL A 317 -35.95 35.49 10.55
N ILE A 318 -36.14 34.99 11.78
CA ILE A 318 -35.24 34.13 12.54
C ILE A 318 -35.69 32.65 12.59
N GLY A 319 -36.81 32.31 11.97
CA GLY A 319 -37.24 30.91 11.76
C GLY A 319 -38.52 30.80 10.93
N GLU A 320 -38.52 29.87 9.97
CA GLU A 320 -39.70 29.52 9.15
C GLU A 320 -40.59 28.52 9.91
N GLY A 321 -41.91 28.72 9.87
CA GLY A 321 -42.88 27.84 10.54
C GLY A 321 -43.14 26.57 9.72
N ASP A 322 -42.97 25.39 10.34
CA ASP A 322 -43.20 24.09 9.71
C ASP A 322 -44.71 23.84 9.45
N GLN A 323 -45.08 23.74 8.17
CA GLN A 323 -46.44 23.66 7.65
C GLN A 323 -47.00 22.23 7.55
N THR A 324 -46.38 21.24 8.22
CA THR A 324 -46.74 19.80 8.05
C THR A 324 -47.39 19.13 9.26
N VAL A 325 -47.95 19.92 10.20
CA VAL A 325 -48.47 19.39 11.47
C VAL A 325 -49.94 18.93 11.34
N THR A 326 -50.19 17.63 11.46
CA THR A 326 -51.55 17.06 11.55
C THR A 326 -52.19 17.31 12.92
N TYR A 327 -53.52 17.19 13.05
CA TYR A 327 -54.21 17.35 14.33
C TYR A 327 -53.62 16.43 15.43
N ASP A 328 -53.27 15.20 15.07
CA ASP A 328 -52.66 14.24 15.99
C ASP A 328 -51.30 14.73 16.52
N LYS A 329 -50.46 15.32 15.66
CA LYS A 329 -49.20 15.94 16.07
C LYS A 329 -49.41 17.11 17.03
N LEU A 330 -50.47 17.91 16.85
CA LEU A 330 -50.81 18.99 17.81
C LEU A 330 -51.24 18.43 19.17
N ILE A 331 -51.98 17.32 19.18
CA ILE A 331 -52.37 16.64 20.43
C ILE A 331 -51.16 16.02 21.12
N TYR A 332 -50.23 15.41 20.38
CA TYR A 332 -48.98 14.90 20.93
C TYR A 332 -48.14 16.03 21.52
N SER A 333 -47.93 17.12 20.77
CA SER A 333 -47.24 18.31 21.29
C SER A 333 -47.91 18.86 22.55
N TRP A 334 -49.24 18.95 22.60
CA TRP A 334 -49.96 19.36 23.80
C TRP A 334 -49.70 18.43 24.99
N ARG A 335 -49.74 17.11 24.78
CA ARG A 335 -49.43 16.11 25.81
C ARG A 335 -48.00 16.29 26.32
N ASP A 336 -47.03 16.35 25.42
CA ASP A 336 -45.60 16.35 25.73
C ASP A 336 -45.20 17.62 26.52
N HIS A 337 -45.76 18.78 26.14
CA HIS A 337 -45.55 20.02 26.89
C HIS A 337 -46.22 19.99 28.28
N ASN A 338 -47.43 19.41 28.40
CA ASN A 338 -48.06 19.24 29.72
C ASN A 338 -47.26 18.28 30.61
N GLU A 339 -46.78 17.18 30.04
CA GLU A 339 -45.98 16.19 30.76
C GLU A 339 -44.68 16.80 31.28
N SER A 340 -43.96 17.54 30.42
CA SER A 340 -42.74 18.27 30.79
C SER A 340 -42.99 19.30 31.90
N LYS A 341 -44.12 20.00 31.84
CA LYS A 341 -44.55 20.93 32.89
C LYS A 341 -44.82 20.21 34.22
N GLU A 342 -45.53 19.09 34.21
CA GLU A 342 -45.84 18.34 35.43
C GLU A 342 -44.58 17.73 36.05
N PHE A 343 -43.63 17.23 35.24
CA PHE A 343 -42.32 16.79 35.74
C PHE A 343 -41.55 17.92 36.42
N ALA A 344 -41.48 19.11 35.82
CA ALA A 344 -40.84 20.26 36.45
C ALA A 344 -41.48 20.67 37.79
N LEU A 345 -42.80 20.46 37.98
CA LEU A 345 -43.46 20.67 39.27
C LEU A 345 -43.06 19.64 40.31
N ILE A 346 -42.94 18.38 39.91
CA ILE A 346 -42.50 17.28 40.78
C ILE A 346 -41.05 17.52 41.23
N ASP A 347 -40.16 17.87 40.31
CA ASP A 347 -38.75 18.16 40.61
C ASP A 347 -38.61 19.38 41.54
N ALA A 348 -39.38 20.44 41.30
CA ALA A 348 -39.42 21.59 42.18
C ALA A 348 -39.93 21.23 43.58
N ALA A 349 -40.93 20.34 43.69
CA ALA A 349 -41.43 19.87 44.98
C ALA A 349 -40.37 19.03 45.72
N TYR A 350 -39.63 18.19 45.01
CA TYR A 350 -38.50 17.44 45.55
C TYR A 350 -37.38 18.37 46.05
N CYS A 351 -36.99 19.38 45.28
CA CYS A 351 -35.99 20.35 45.75
C CYS A 351 -36.45 21.11 46.99
N ASN A 352 -37.75 21.46 47.08
CA ASN A 352 -38.31 22.07 48.28
C ASN A 352 -38.28 21.12 49.49
N TYR A 353 -38.48 19.81 49.27
CA TYR A 353 -38.32 18.80 50.30
C TYR A 353 -36.87 18.75 50.83
N ILE A 354 -35.87 18.71 49.94
CA ILE A 354 -34.45 18.73 50.33
C ILE A 354 -34.11 20.00 51.10
N ILE A 355 -34.49 21.18 50.59
CA ILE A 355 -34.33 22.45 51.32
C ILE A 355 -34.98 22.38 52.70
N GLY A 356 -36.19 21.81 52.80
CA GLY A 356 -36.90 21.61 54.05
C GLY A 356 -36.09 20.78 55.04
N VAL A 357 -35.59 19.61 54.62
CA VAL A 357 -34.78 18.70 55.45
C VAL A 357 -33.52 19.38 55.96
N PHE A 358 -32.73 20.01 55.09
CA PHE A 358 -31.42 20.59 55.44
C PHE A 358 -31.50 21.96 56.12
N SER A 359 -32.64 22.65 56.03
CA SER A 359 -32.90 23.90 56.76
C SER A 359 -33.61 23.70 58.11
N GLN A 360 -34.17 22.51 58.37
CA GLN A 360 -34.90 22.22 59.59
C GLN A 360 -33.97 22.24 60.82
N CYS A 361 -34.30 23.12 61.78
CA CYS A 361 -33.70 23.15 63.10
C CYS A 361 -34.66 22.50 64.10
N SER A 362 -34.26 21.39 64.73
CA SER A 362 -35.07 20.70 65.75
C SER A 362 -35.23 21.51 67.05
N GLY A 363 -34.51 22.62 67.18
CA GLY A 363 -34.46 23.46 68.38
C GLY A 363 -33.62 22.88 69.52
N ALA A 364 -33.08 21.66 69.35
CA ALA A 364 -32.23 21.00 70.33
C ALA A 364 -30.90 21.74 70.58
N ASP A 365 -30.48 22.61 69.67
CA ASP A 365 -29.32 23.50 69.78
C ASP A 365 -29.68 24.96 70.16
N GLY A 366 -30.94 25.21 70.52
CA GLY A 366 -31.43 26.57 70.77
C GLY A 366 -31.65 27.42 69.51
N GLY A 367 -31.69 26.81 68.31
CA GLY A 367 -31.94 27.50 67.04
C GLY A 367 -30.70 28.12 66.39
N ALA A 368 -29.50 27.84 66.92
CA ALA A 368 -28.25 28.39 66.42
C ALA A 368 -27.94 27.94 64.98
N CYS A 369 -28.37 26.74 64.60
CA CYS A 369 -28.14 26.14 63.29
C CYS A 369 -28.73 26.98 62.14
N ALA A 370 -29.73 27.82 62.39
CA ALA A 370 -30.31 28.68 61.35
C ALA A 370 -29.34 29.79 60.87
N ALA A 371 -28.38 30.19 61.72
CA ALA A 371 -27.45 31.28 61.44
C ALA A 371 -26.03 30.81 61.09
N THR A 372 -25.78 29.50 61.06
CA THR A 372 -24.47 28.90 60.77
C THR A 372 -24.52 28.04 59.51
N ASN A 373 -23.33 27.72 58.97
CA ASN A 373 -23.17 26.78 57.86
C ASN A 373 -23.24 25.31 58.29
N GLU A 374 -23.65 25.04 59.54
CA GLU A 374 -23.73 23.68 60.07
C GLU A 374 -25.21 23.28 60.16
N THR A 375 -25.49 22.01 59.90
CA THR A 375 -26.84 21.46 60.05
C THR A 375 -27.18 21.26 61.52
N CYS A 376 -28.47 21.06 61.81
CA CYS A 376 -28.91 20.83 63.18
C CYS A 376 -28.31 19.52 63.72
N ALA A 377 -28.30 18.47 62.91
CA ALA A 377 -27.70 17.19 63.24
C ALA A 377 -26.19 17.30 63.50
N GLN A 378 -25.43 18.07 62.70
CA GLN A 378 -24.01 18.29 62.93
C GLN A 378 -23.69 18.88 64.31
N ARG A 379 -24.56 19.75 64.82
CA ARG A 379 -24.37 20.43 66.11
C ARG A 379 -24.92 19.65 67.31
N THR A 380 -25.90 18.80 67.09
CA THR A 380 -26.66 18.14 68.17
C THR A 380 -26.36 16.65 68.30
N ASN A 381 -25.88 16.01 67.23
CA ASN A 381 -25.64 14.59 67.19
C ASN A 381 -24.15 14.26 67.34
N ALA A 382 -23.80 13.58 68.44
CA ALA A 382 -22.42 13.18 68.73
C ALA A 382 -21.84 12.20 67.68
N SER A 383 -22.70 11.44 66.99
CA SER A 383 -22.30 10.47 65.97
C SER A 383 -22.19 11.08 64.56
N TYR A 384 -22.47 12.38 64.37
CA TYR A 384 -22.46 13.00 63.04
C TYR A 384 -21.13 12.79 62.30
N GLY A 385 -20.00 13.03 62.97
CA GLY A 385 -18.68 12.88 62.32
C GLY A 385 -18.42 11.45 61.83
N GLN A 386 -18.81 10.45 62.63
CA GLN A 386 -18.71 9.04 62.23
C GLN A 386 -19.66 8.73 61.08
N LYS A 387 -20.92 9.21 61.15
CA LYS A 387 -21.92 8.98 60.10
C LYS A 387 -21.57 9.65 58.78
N ALA A 388 -21.03 10.86 58.82
CA ALA A 388 -20.53 11.55 57.64
C ALA A 388 -19.37 10.78 56.98
N GLN A 389 -18.48 10.18 57.79
CA GLN A 389 -17.42 9.30 57.27
C GLN A 389 -17.99 8.01 56.66
N GLU A 390 -18.94 7.34 57.35
CA GLU A 390 -19.62 6.14 56.83
C GLU A 390 -20.34 6.42 55.49
N VAL A 391 -20.97 7.59 55.33
CA VAL A 391 -21.59 8.00 54.07
C VAL A 391 -20.54 8.23 52.98
N SER A 392 -19.46 8.96 53.28
CA SER A 392 -18.40 9.20 52.30
C SER A 392 -17.75 7.90 51.84
N GLU A 393 -17.41 7.00 52.77
CA GLU A 393 -16.83 5.70 52.44
C GLU A 393 -17.83 4.82 51.69
N GLY A 394 -19.10 4.86 52.08
CA GLY A 394 -20.17 4.11 51.41
C GLY A 394 -20.45 4.57 49.99
N ILE A 395 -20.33 5.86 49.69
CA ILE A 395 -20.42 6.39 48.32
C ILE A 395 -19.21 5.92 47.50
N THR A 396 -18.00 5.99 48.04
CA THR A 396 -16.80 5.49 47.34
C THR A 396 -16.91 3.98 47.06
N GLU A 397 -17.39 3.19 48.02
CA GLU A 397 -17.63 1.74 47.84
C GLU A 397 -18.72 1.45 46.81
N LEU A 398 -19.80 2.25 46.81
CA LEU A 398 -20.86 2.17 45.80
C LEU A 398 -20.33 2.47 44.40
N VAL A 399 -19.58 3.56 44.23
CA VAL A 399 -18.97 3.93 42.95
C VAL A 399 -18.02 2.85 42.46
N ALA A 400 -17.17 2.30 43.35
CA ALA A 400 -16.27 1.22 42.98
C ALA A 400 -17.03 -0.05 42.55
N SER A 401 -18.12 -0.40 43.24
CA SER A 401 -18.97 -1.54 42.87
C SER A 401 -19.64 -1.32 41.51
N LEU A 402 -20.14 -0.11 41.24
CA LEU A 402 -20.72 0.24 39.96
C LEU A 402 -19.69 0.20 38.83
N GLN A 403 -18.47 0.70 39.07
CA GLN A 403 -17.38 0.65 38.09
C GLN A 403 -17.03 -0.79 37.68
N GLU A 404 -17.06 -1.74 38.62
CA GLU A 404 -16.85 -3.17 38.31
C GLU A 404 -17.95 -3.72 37.39
N VAL A 405 -19.21 -3.38 37.65
CA VAL A 405 -20.33 -3.82 36.80
C VAL A 405 -20.30 -3.10 35.44
N TYR A 406 -19.97 -1.81 35.40
CA TYR A 406 -19.80 -1.06 34.15
C TYR A 406 -18.71 -1.66 33.26
N GLN A 407 -17.56 -2.04 33.82
CA GLN A 407 -16.52 -2.71 33.04
C GLN A 407 -17.05 -3.99 32.39
N GLN A 408 -17.89 -4.76 33.11
CA GLN A 408 -18.50 -5.96 32.54
C GLN A 408 -19.57 -5.66 31.49
N VAL A 409 -20.28 -4.53 31.61
CA VAL A 409 -21.16 -4.03 30.55
C VAL A 409 -20.35 -3.73 29.31
N ASP A 410 -19.26 -2.98 29.43
CA ASP A 410 -18.39 -2.59 28.32
C ASP A 410 -17.85 -3.84 27.60
N GLU A 411 -17.25 -4.78 28.33
CA GLU A 411 -16.75 -6.06 27.78
C GLU A 411 -17.86 -6.88 27.10
N THR A 412 -19.07 -6.92 27.68
CA THR A 412 -20.23 -7.63 27.10
C THR A 412 -20.75 -6.95 25.85
N ASN A 413 -20.69 -5.62 25.80
CA ASN A 413 -21.18 -4.80 24.71
C ASN A 413 -20.23 -4.80 23.52
N GLU A 414 -18.91 -4.81 23.75
CA GLU A 414 -17.89 -5.00 22.72
C GLU A 414 -18.10 -6.34 21.99
N GLU A 415 -18.19 -7.46 22.73
CA GLU A 415 -18.43 -8.78 22.14
C GLU A 415 -19.79 -8.85 21.42
N TYR A 416 -20.79 -8.11 21.93
CA TYR A 416 -22.11 -8.06 21.30
C TYR A 416 -22.07 -7.31 19.97
N ASN A 417 -21.34 -6.20 19.90
CA ASN A 417 -21.14 -5.44 18.68
C ASN A 417 -20.45 -6.28 17.60
N GLU A 418 -19.44 -7.08 17.97
CA GLU A 418 -18.82 -8.04 17.04
C GLU A 418 -19.82 -9.10 16.55
N TYR A 419 -20.60 -9.69 17.47
CA TYR A 419 -21.60 -10.72 17.15
C TYR A 419 -22.67 -10.19 16.19
N VAL A 420 -23.25 -9.03 16.48
CA VAL A 420 -24.31 -8.43 15.67
C VAL A 420 -23.75 -7.86 14.38
N GLY A 421 -22.55 -7.26 14.40
CA GLY A 421 -21.81 -6.84 13.23
C GLY A 421 -21.61 -7.98 12.24
N ALA A 422 -21.12 -9.14 12.69
CA ALA A 422 -20.93 -10.33 11.86
C ALA A 422 -22.24 -10.93 11.30
N SER A 423 -23.37 -10.69 11.98
CA SER A 423 -24.68 -11.13 11.49
C SER A 423 -25.23 -10.25 10.36
N ASN A 424 -24.87 -8.96 10.35
CA ASN A 424 -25.30 -8.00 9.33
C ASN A 424 -24.29 -7.87 8.19
N ILE A 425 -23.00 -8.10 8.47
CA ILE A 425 -21.92 -8.13 7.49
C ILE A 425 -21.26 -9.50 7.55
N SER A 426 -21.48 -10.33 6.52
CA SER A 426 -20.89 -11.67 6.47
C SER A 426 -19.61 -11.69 5.64
N VAL A 427 -18.57 -12.33 6.18
CA VAL A 427 -17.34 -12.63 5.45
C VAL A 427 -17.55 -13.89 4.60
N LEU A 428 -17.67 -13.73 3.28
CA LEU A 428 -17.88 -14.83 2.34
C LEU A 428 -16.60 -15.64 2.07
N SER A 429 -15.43 -15.06 2.35
CA SER A 429 -14.14 -15.72 2.16
C SER A 429 -13.17 -15.37 3.28
N THR A 430 -12.49 -16.37 3.85
CA THR A 430 -11.33 -16.14 4.71
C THR A 430 -10.27 -15.28 4.02
N VAL A 431 -9.57 -14.44 4.78
CA VAL A 431 -8.48 -13.60 4.24
C VAL A 431 -7.43 -14.46 3.54
N SER A 432 -7.35 -14.28 2.23
CA SER A 432 -6.35 -14.90 1.36
C SER A 432 -5.27 -13.89 1.03
N VAL A 433 -4.01 -14.33 1.00
CA VAL A 433 -2.88 -13.43 0.68
C VAL A 433 -2.24 -13.88 -0.62
N GLU A 434 -2.14 -12.94 -1.55
CA GLU A 434 -1.49 -13.14 -2.84
C GLU A 434 -0.24 -12.30 -3.00
N GLU A 435 0.73 -12.84 -3.74
CA GLU A 435 1.95 -12.13 -4.14
C GLU A 435 1.61 -11.10 -5.24
N GLY A 436 1.77 -9.79 -4.95
CA GLY A 436 1.44 -8.73 -5.92
C GLY A 436 2.26 -8.79 -7.21
N LEU A 437 3.48 -9.32 -7.13
CA LEU A 437 4.30 -9.68 -8.29
C LEU A 437 4.71 -11.15 -8.21
N ASN A 438 4.54 -11.88 -9.30
CA ASN A 438 5.11 -13.23 -9.42
C ASN A 438 6.62 -13.14 -9.69
N VAL A 439 7.43 -12.95 -8.63
CA VAL A 439 8.88 -12.75 -8.73
C VAL A 439 9.55 -13.87 -9.53
N LYS A 440 9.07 -15.12 -9.37
CA LYS A 440 9.61 -16.30 -10.08
C LYS A 440 9.41 -16.17 -11.59
N LEU A 441 8.20 -15.82 -12.03
CA LEU A 441 7.88 -15.67 -13.46
C LEU A 441 8.67 -14.52 -14.07
N TYR A 442 8.67 -13.34 -13.45
CA TYR A 442 9.38 -12.16 -13.98
C TYR A 442 10.90 -12.36 -13.98
N THR A 443 11.46 -13.00 -12.95
CA THR A 443 12.88 -13.36 -12.94
C THR A 443 13.22 -14.36 -14.06
N ALA A 444 12.34 -15.33 -14.34
CA ALA A 444 12.54 -16.28 -15.43
C ALA A 444 12.52 -15.60 -16.81
N ILE A 445 11.56 -14.69 -17.04
CA ILE A 445 11.49 -13.89 -18.28
C ILE A 445 12.75 -13.04 -18.43
N ALA A 446 13.18 -12.35 -17.36
CA ALA A 446 14.40 -11.56 -17.36
C ALA A 446 15.65 -12.41 -17.63
N ALA A 447 15.74 -13.62 -17.06
CA ALA A 447 16.85 -14.53 -17.30
C ALA A 447 16.96 -14.94 -18.78
N VAL A 448 15.84 -15.25 -19.43
CA VAL A 448 15.81 -15.58 -20.87
C VAL A 448 16.24 -14.39 -21.70
N PHE A 449 15.72 -13.19 -21.40
CA PHE A 449 16.09 -11.96 -22.09
C PHE A 449 17.58 -11.64 -21.94
N LEU A 450 18.11 -11.70 -20.71
CA LEU A 450 19.53 -11.48 -20.42
C LEU A 450 20.43 -12.49 -21.14
N LEU A 451 20.02 -13.76 -21.24
CA LEU A 451 20.75 -14.76 -21.99
C LEU A 451 20.86 -14.37 -23.47
N ILE A 452 19.76 -13.95 -24.09
CA ILE A 452 19.76 -13.50 -25.49
C ILE A 452 20.69 -12.30 -25.68
N VAL A 453 20.57 -11.29 -24.80
CA VAL A 453 21.40 -10.08 -24.86
C VAL A 453 22.88 -10.40 -24.67
N CYS A 454 23.24 -11.24 -23.69
CA CYS A 454 24.63 -11.63 -23.47
C CYS A 454 25.18 -12.49 -24.61
N CYS A 455 24.37 -13.36 -25.22
CA CYS A 455 24.75 -14.10 -26.43
C CYS A 455 25.02 -13.16 -27.61
N CYS A 456 24.15 -12.18 -27.85
CA CYS A 456 24.36 -11.14 -28.88
C CYS A 456 25.62 -10.31 -28.60
N GLY A 457 25.82 -9.89 -27.35
CA GLY A 457 27.02 -9.17 -26.92
C GLY A 457 28.30 -9.96 -27.15
N ALA A 458 28.30 -11.26 -26.88
CA ALA A 458 29.45 -12.13 -27.13
C ALA A 458 29.78 -12.28 -28.62
N ILE A 459 28.77 -12.29 -29.50
CA ILE A 459 28.98 -12.29 -30.96
C ILE A 459 29.64 -10.98 -31.39
N LEU A 460 29.17 -9.84 -30.88
CA LEU A 460 29.75 -8.53 -31.19
C LEU A 460 31.20 -8.42 -30.70
N ILE A 461 31.48 -8.77 -29.44
CA ILE A 461 32.84 -8.77 -28.89
C ILE A 461 33.75 -9.73 -29.67
N GLY A 462 33.25 -10.92 -30.00
CA GLY A 462 33.99 -11.89 -30.82
C GLY A 462 34.34 -11.36 -32.21
N ARG A 463 33.40 -10.66 -32.85
CA ARG A 463 33.63 -9.98 -34.14
C ARG A 463 34.63 -8.83 -34.02
N MET A 464 34.58 -8.07 -32.93
CA MET A 464 35.56 -7.01 -32.68
C MET A 464 36.97 -7.59 -32.51
N ASP A 465 37.14 -8.69 -31.77
CA ASP A 465 38.43 -9.40 -31.63
C ASP A 465 38.99 -9.81 -33.01
N ASP A 466 38.16 -10.37 -33.90
CA ASP A 466 38.59 -10.74 -35.25
C ASP A 466 39.00 -9.52 -36.10
N ILE A 467 38.24 -8.42 -36.02
CA ILE A 467 38.53 -7.20 -36.78
C ILE A 467 39.84 -6.59 -36.31
N VAL A 468 40.04 -6.49 -34.99
CA VAL A 468 41.29 -6.00 -34.40
C VAL A 468 42.45 -6.89 -34.83
N GLN A 469 42.33 -8.22 -34.73
CA GLN A 469 43.36 -9.14 -35.20
C GLN A 469 43.65 -8.96 -36.69
N TYR A 470 42.63 -8.81 -37.53
CA TYR A 470 42.82 -8.60 -38.97
C TYR A 470 43.62 -7.32 -39.25
N VAL A 471 43.27 -6.21 -38.62
CA VAL A 471 43.96 -4.92 -38.77
C VAL A 471 45.41 -4.97 -38.27
N PHE A 472 45.66 -5.63 -37.13
CA PHE A 472 47.01 -5.71 -36.56
C PHE A 472 47.94 -6.70 -37.25
N TYR A 473 47.41 -7.74 -37.90
CA TYR A 473 48.20 -8.87 -38.42
C TYR A 473 48.19 -9.00 -39.94
N THR A 474 47.37 -8.23 -40.65
CA THR A 474 47.31 -8.24 -42.13
C THR A 474 47.81 -6.91 -42.67
N ASP A 475 48.60 -6.97 -43.73
CA ASP A 475 49.01 -5.78 -44.47
C ASP A 475 47.87 -5.31 -45.38
N HIS A 476 47.48 -4.03 -45.28
CA HIS A 476 46.33 -3.49 -45.99
C HIS A 476 46.57 -3.36 -47.51
N MET A 477 47.83 -3.24 -47.95
CA MET A 477 48.16 -3.03 -49.36
C MET A 477 48.15 -4.34 -50.16
N THR A 478 48.67 -5.41 -49.56
CA THR A 478 48.87 -6.71 -50.21
C THR A 478 47.84 -7.76 -49.79
N GLY A 479 47.15 -7.56 -48.67
CA GLY A 479 46.25 -8.56 -48.07
C GLY A 479 46.97 -9.81 -47.53
N LEU A 480 48.31 -9.78 -47.48
CA LEU A 480 49.17 -10.81 -46.91
C LEU A 480 49.36 -10.56 -45.41
N LYS A 481 49.92 -11.53 -44.67
CA LYS A 481 50.28 -11.28 -43.27
C LYS A 481 51.40 -10.26 -43.19
N ASN A 482 51.32 -9.32 -42.25
CA ASN A 482 52.36 -8.31 -42.08
C ASN A 482 53.57 -8.84 -41.30
N ARG A 483 54.60 -8.01 -41.15
CA ARG A 483 55.80 -8.32 -40.37
C ARG A 483 55.52 -8.74 -38.93
N ALA A 484 54.59 -8.06 -38.24
CA ALA A 484 54.24 -8.39 -36.86
C ALA A 484 53.69 -9.83 -36.73
N SER A 485 52.87 -10.28 -37.69
CA SER A 485 52.42 -11.68 -37.77
C SER A 485 53.56 -12.66 -37.96
N PHE A 486 54.54 -12.29 -38.78
CA PHE A 486 55.68 -13.15 -39.05
C PHE A 486 56.60 -13.25 -37.84
N ASP A 487 56.81 -12.18 -37.09
CA ASP A 487 57.56 -12.20 -35.84
C ASP A 487 56.88 -13.10 -34.78
N VAL A 488 55.55 -13.07 -34.70
CA VAL A 488 54.76 -14.01 -33.87
C VAL A 488 54.92 -15.46 -34.37
N TYR A 489 54.95 -15.69 -35.68
CA TYR A 489 55.18 -17.02 -36.24
C TYR A 489 56.61 -17.54 -35.97
N LEU A 490 57.62 -16.70 -36.14
CA LEU A 490 59.01 -17.03 -35.88
C LEU A 490 59.27 -17.32 -34.39
N SER A 491 58.67 -16.54 -33.49
CA SER A 491 58.82 -16.75 -32.04
C SER A 491 58.11 -18.04 -31.59
N SER A 492 56.88 -18.28 -32.05
CA SER A 492 56.13 -19.51 -31.71
C SER A 492 56.78 -20.79 -32.25
N ASN A 493 57.49 -20.74 -33.37
CA ASN A 493 58.22 -21.88 -33.94
C ASN A 493 59.72 -21.89 -33.66
N SER A 494 60.24 -20.93 -32.89
CA SER A 494 61.67 -20.82 -32.58
C SER A 494 62.25 -22.05 -31.85
N LYS A 495 61.42 -22.73 -31.04
CA LYS A 495 61.79 -23.91 -30.25
C LYS A 495 61.35 -25.23 -30.89
N LYS A 496 60.61 -25.20 -31.99
CA LYS A 496 60.10 -26.40 -32.67
C LYS A 496 61.07 -26.82 -33.79
N LEU A 497 61.29 -28.12 -33.92
CA LEU A 497 61.91 -28.67 -35.11
C LEU A 497 60.88 -28.66 -36.24
N LEU A 498 61.26 -28.14 -37.39
CA LEU A 498 60.43 -28.17 -38.60
C LEU A 498 60.25 -29.62 -39.07
N ASN A 499 59.09 -29.92 -39.63
CA ASN A 499 58.85 -31.20 -40.27
C ASN A 499 59.73 -31.33 -41.52
N LYS A 500 60.08 -32.57 -41.87
CA LYS A 500 60.70 -32.86 -43.18
C LYS A 500 59.78 -32.38 -44.32
N GLY A 501 60.35 -31.76 -45.34
CA GLY A 501 59.59 -31.13 -46.43
C GLY A 501 58.98 -29.77 -46.05
N THR A 502 59.62 -28.98 -45.18
CA THR A 502 59.26 -27.57 -44.99
C THR A 502 60.16 -26.72 -45.88
N ALA A 503 59.57 -25.97 -46.80
CA ALA A 503 60.28 -25.09 -47.71
C ALA A 503 59.96 -23.62 -47.43
N LEU A 504 60.95 -22.77 -47.66
CA LEU A 504 60.86 -21.34 -47.47
C LEU A 504 61.34 -20.63 -48.72
N ALA A 505 60.46 -19.81 -49.28
CA ALA A 505 60.79 -18.93 -50.39
C ALA A 505 60.75 -17.45 -49.96
N THR A 506 61.71 -16.68 -50.43
CA THR A 506 61.74 -15.22 -50.25
C THR A 506 61.82 -14.55 -51.60
N VAL A 507 61.13 -13.42 -51.78
CA VAL A 507 61.27 -12.55 -52.95
C VAL A 507 61.49 -11.13 -52.48
N ASN A 508 62.49 -10.47 -53.07
CA ASN A 508 62.80 -9.08 -52.80
C ASN A 508 62.84 -8.29 -54.11
N ILE A 509 62.13 -7.17 -54.20
CA ILE A 509 62.26 -6.26 -55.35
C ILE A 509 63.44 -5.32 -55.11
N CYS A 510 64.52 -5.49 -55.86
CA CYS A 510 65.79 -4.80 -55.64
C CYS A 510 65.76 -3.34 -56.08
N ASN A 511 65.07 -3.02 -57.18
CA ASN A 511 65.06 -1.69 -57.77
C ASN A 511 63.79 -0.88 -57.48
N GLN A 512 63.08 -1.20 -56.39
CA GLN A 512 61.85 -0.53 -55.99
C GLN A 512 62.02 1.00 -55.82
N VAL A 513 63.14 1.44 -55.24
CA VAL A 513 63.41 2.88 -55.02
C VAL A 513 63.56 3.62 -56.34
N GLU A 514 64.20 3.01 -57.34
CA GLU A 514 64.38 3.58 -58.68
C GLU A 514 63.03 3.70 -59.40
N ILE A 515 62.18 2.68 -59.30
CA ILE A 515 60.83 2.68 -59.87
C ILE A 515 59.98 3.78 -59.22
N ASN A 516 60.03 3.93 -57.89
CA ASN A 516 59.31 4.98 -57.18
C ASN A 516 59.75 6.40 -57.58
N GLN A 517 61.05 6.60 -57.85
CA GLN A 517 61.59 7.88 -58.29
C GLN A 517 61.20 8.22 -59.72
N LYS A 518 61.12 7.22 -60.61
CA LYS A 518 60.87 7.40 -62.04
C LYS A 518 59.37 7.45 -62.40
N TYR A 519 58.55 6.59 -61.80
CA TYR A 519 57.13 6.41 -62.15
C TYR A 519 56.18 6.91 -61.06
N GLY A 520 56.72 7.39 -59.93
CA GLY A 520 55.94 7.84 -58.78
C GLY A 520 55.68 6.73 -57.76
N ARG A 521 55.34 7.14 -56.53
CA ARG A 521 55.08 6.20 -55.42
C ARG A 521 53.86 5.33 -55.67
N ASP A 522 52.84 5.85 -56.33
CA ASP A 522 51.60 5.11 -56.60
C ASP A 522 51.83 3.91 -57.52
N GLU A 523 52.69 4.07 -58.54
CA GLU A 523 53.08 2.96 -59.42
C GLU A 523 54.01 1.97 -58.72
N GLY A 524 54.84 2.44 -57.79
CA GLY A 524 55.59 1.61 -56.87
C GLY A 524 54.71 0.73 -55.98
N ASP A 525 53.67 1.31 -55.41
CA ASP A 525 52.69 0.60 -54.59
C ASP A 525 51.86 -0.37 -55.43
N ARG A 526 51.57 -0.02 -56.69
CA ARG A 526 50.94 -0.92 -57.67
C ARG A 526 51.81 -2.13 -57.98
N LEU A 527 53.12 -1.95 -58.09
CA LEU A 527 54.08 -3.03 -58.27
C LEU A 527 54.10 -3.98 -57.07
N ILE A 528 54.15 -3.44 -55.84
CA ILE A 528 54.08 -4.25 -54.61
C ILE A 528 52.77 -5.04 -54.56
N ARG A 529 51.65 -4.41 -54.92
CA ARG A 529 50.34 -5.07 -54.94
C ARG A 529 50.31 -6.22 -55.94
N PHE A 530 50.81 -6.01 -57.15
CA PHE A 530 50.92 -7.04 -58.18
C PHE A 530 51.79 -8.22 -57.72
N PHE A 531 52.97 -7.94 -57.16
CA PHE A 531 53.81 -9.00 -56.58
C PHE A 531 53.07 -9.77 -55.48
N GLY A 532 52.34 -9.07 -54.60
CA GLY A 532 51.51 -9.71 -53.58
C GLY A 532 50.38 -10.57 -54.14
N GLU A 533 49.73 -10.13 -55.23
CA GLU A 533 48.67 -10.88 -55.92
C GLU A 533 49.22 -12.14 -56.59
N GLN A 534 50.32 -12.04 -57.33
CA GLN A 534 50.98 -13.19 -57.93
C GLN A 534 51.50 -14.15 -56.85
N TRP A 535 52.10 -13.63 -55.77
CA TRP A 535 52.57 -14.42 -54.64
C TRP A 535 51.42 -15.20 -53.99
N LYS A 536 50.24 -14.59 -53.89
CA LYS A 536 49.03 -15.23 -53.38
C LYS A 536 48.41 -16.20 -54.38
N ALA A 537 48.50 -15.96 -55.69
CA ALA A 537 47.99 -16.87 -56.71
C ALA A 537 48.75 -18.19 -56.73
N GLU A 538 50.08 -18.13 -56.60
CA GLU A 538 50.94 -19.31 -56.59
C GLU A 538 50.83 -20.09 -55.28
N PHE A 539 51.06 -19.43 -54.15
CA PHE A 539 51.17 -20.11 -52.86
C PHE A 539 49.86 -20.12 -52.07
N GLY A 540 48.80 -19.42 -52.51
CA GLY A 540 47.55 -19.31 -51.74
C GLY A 540 46.71 -20.59 -51.68
N LYS A 541 47.01 -21.58 -52.53
CA LYS A 541 46.36 -22.90 -52.50
C LYS A 541 47.00 -23.84 -51.48
N THR A 542 48.25 -23.58 -51.09
CA THR A 542 48.92 -24.32 -50.03
C THR A 542 48.48 -23.72 -48.70
N LYS A 543 48.25 -24.53 -47.65
CA LYS A 543 47.62 -24.09 -46.37
C LYS A 543 48.58 -23.28 -45.48
N ASP A 544 49.30 -22.35 -46.09
CA ASP A 544 50.62 -21.92 -45.65
C ASP A 544 50.70 -20.41 -45.37
N ILE A 545 51.86 -19.97 -44.89
CA ILE A 545 52.04 -18.62 -44.36
C ILE A 545 52.72 -17.74 -45.41
N LEU A 546 51.92 -16.82 -45.96
CA LEU A 546 52.37 -15.79 -46.89
C LEU A 546 52.46 -14.45 -46.17
N VAL A 547 53.62 -13.84 -46.25
CA VAL A 547 54.00 -12.66 -45.48
C VAL A 547 54.54 -11.58 -46.40
N TYR A 548 54.08 -10.37 -46.19
CA TYR A 548 54.76 -9.16 -46.63
C TYR A 548 55.58 -8.60 -45.44
N ASN A 549 56.90 -8.67 -45.55
CA ASN A 549 57.84 -8.29 -44.48
C ASN A 549 58.22 -6.79 -44.53
N GLY A 550 57.53 -6.00 -45.36
CA GLY A 550 57.85 -4.60 -45.63
C GLY A 550 59.01 -4.45 -46.63
N ASN A 551 59.18 -3.23 -47.16
CA ASN A 551 60.24 -2.87 -48.11
C ASN A 551 60.32 -3.81 -49.34
N ALA A 552 59.17 -4.15 -49.94
CA ALA A 552 59.08 -5.07 -51.09
C ALA A 552 59.66 -6.48 -50.87
N HIS A 553 59.73 -6.93 -49.62
CA HIS A 553 60.08 -8.31 -49.28
C HIS A 553 58.84 -9.16 -49.02
N PHE A 554 58.76 -10.28 -49.73
CA PHE A 554 57.73 -11.30 -49.61
C PHE A 554 58.35 -12.60 -49.12
N ILE A 555 57.64 -13.32 -48.25
CA ILE A 555 58.09 -14.59 -47.68
C ILE A 555 56.92 -15.57 -47.76
N ALA A 556 57.21 -16.80 -48.17
CA ALA A 556 56.29 -17.94 -48.12
C ALA A 556 56.96 -19.05 -47.32
N VAL A 557 56.26 -19.56 -46.32
CA VAL A 557 56.66 -20.76 -45.57
C VAL A 557 55.65 -21.85 -45.87
N VAL A 558 56.08 -22.86 -46.63
CA VAL A 558 55.25 -23.90 -47.21
C VAL A 558 55.59 -25.24 -46.53
N GLU A 559 54.61 -25.89 -45.92
CA GLU A 559 54.81 -27.20 -45.29
C GLU A 559 54.47 -28.35 -46.25
N LYS A 560 55.13 -29.50 -46.08
CA LYS A 560 54.90 -30.74 -46.86
C LYS A 560 55.12 -30.57 -48.36
N THR A 561 56.12 -29.79 -48.75
CA THR A 561 56.48 -29.56 -50.15
C THR A 561 57.96 -29.85 -50.32
N ASP A 562 58.32 -30.50 -51.42
CA ASP A 562 59.72 -30.77 -51.74
C ASP A 562 60.36 -29.59 -52.50
N ARG A 563 61.67 -29.66 -52.71
CA ARG A 563 62.41 -28.60 -53.38
C ARG A 563 61.99 -28.42 -54.85
N SER A 564 61.70 -29.52 -55.55
CA SER A 564 61.36 -29.49 -56.98
C SER A 564 60.00 -28.84 -57.23
N ASP A 565 59.01 -29.11 -56.38
CA ASP A 565 57.70 -28.49 -56.41
C ASP A 565 57.79 -26.99 -56.13
N MET A 566 58.63 -26.59 -55.16
CA MET A 566 58.86 -25.17 -54.87
C MET A 566 59.58 -24.45 -56.00
N GLU A 567 60.58 -25.07 -56.62
CA GLU A 567 61.24 -24.53 -57.80
C GLU A 567 60.25 -24.35 -58.96
N TYR A 568 59.35 -25.32 -59.17
CA TYR A 568 58.27 -25.21 -60.16
C TYR A 568 57.32 -24.04 -59.88
N MET A 569 56.86 -23.88 -58.63
CA MET A 569 56.00 -22.75 -58.23
C MET A 569 56.71 -21.40 -58.41
N LEU A 570 58.00 -21.32 -58.10
CA LEU A 570 58.80 -20.11 -58.29
C LEU A 570 59.05 -19.81 -59.78
N GLU A 571 59.25 -20.82 -60.63
CA GLU A 571 59.32 -20.60 -62.08
C GLU A 571 57.98 -20.10 -62.63
N HIS A 572 56.85 -20.65 -62.16
CA HIS A 572 55.52 -20.16 -62.56
C HIS A 572 55.27 -18.72 -62.08
N PHE A 573 55.70 -18.38 -60.86
CA PHE A 573 55.71 -17.00 -60.36
C PHE A 573 56.53 -16.08 -61.27
N ARG A 574 57.75 -16.49 -61.66
CA ARG A 574 58.62 -15.72 -62.55
C ARG A 574 57.98 -15.46 -63.90
N VAL A 575 57.40 -16.50 -64.52
CA VAL A 575 56.68 -16.37 -65.80
C VAL A 575 55.50 -15.40 -65.68
N SER A 576 54.80 -15.40 -64.55
CA SER A 576 53.69 -14.48 -64.30
C SER A 576 54.15 -13.03 -64.09
N VAL A 577 55.33 -12.83 -63.48
CA VAL A 577 55.97 -11.51 -63.37
C VAL A 577 56.49 -11.01 -64.73
N ASP A 578 56.97 -11.91 -65.58
CA ASP A 578 57.42 -11.56 -66.93
C ASP A 578 56.26 -11.19 -67.85
N LYS A 579 55.11 -11.87 -67.75
CA LYS A 579 53.86 -11.56 -68.46
C LYS A 579 53.02 -10.47 -67.80
N ARG A 580 53.65 -9.49 -67.17
CA ARG A 580 52.97 -8.42 -66.43
C ARG A 580 52.21 -7.47 -67.37
N ASP A 581 51.01 -7.09 -66.95
CA ASP A 581 50.23 -6.02 -67.62
C ASP A 581 50.50 -4.63 -67.01
N ILE A 582 51.37 -4.56 -65.99
CA ILE A 582 51.73 -3.33 -65.29
C ILE A 582 53.20 -2.99 -65.54
N LEU A 583 53.53 -1.70 -65.60
CA LEU A 583 54.91 -1.24 -65.76
C LEU A 583 55.66 -1.98 -66.90
N GLN A 584 55.00 -2.10 -68.06
CA GLN A 584 55.52 -2.80 -69.24
C GLN A 584 56.83 -2.17 -69.75
N ASP A 585 56.95 -0.84 -69.65
CA ASP A 585 58.17 -0.09 -70.04
C ASP A 585 59.25 -0.02 -68.94
N ALA A 586 59.01 -0.63 -67.78
CA ALA A 586 59.94 -0.60 -66.65
C ALA A 586 60.66 -1.95 -66.50
N ARG A 587 61.98 -1.88 -66.32
CA ARG A 587 62.79 -3.04 -65.90
C ARG A 587 62.52 -3.32 -64.42
N ILE A 588 62.17 -4.56 -64.07
CA ILE A 588 61.97 -4.97 -62.67
C ILE A 588 63.08 -5.95 -62.28
N GLU A 589 63.86 -5.59 -61.27
CA GLU A 589 64.90 -6.44 -60.71
C GLU A 589 64.42 -7.04 -59.39
N TYR A 590 64.46 -8.36 -59.27
CA TYR A 590 64.05 -9.05 -58.06
C TYR A 590 64.96 -10.25 -57.75
N GLU A 591 65.11 -10.54 -56.47
CA GLU A 591 65.88 -11.66 -55.94
C GLU A 591 64.95 -12.70 -55.35
N ILE A 592 65.09 -13.96 -55.79
CA ILE A 592 64.36 -15.09 -55.21
C ILE A 592 65.34 -15.96 -54.43
N GLY A 593 65.04 -16.22 -53.16
CA GLY A 593 65.74 -17.19 -52.32
C GLY A 593 64.87 -18.40 -52.02
N LEU A 594 65.45 -19.60 -52.04
CA LEU A 594 64.77 -20.84 -51.69
C LEU A 594 65.64 -21.64 -50.71
N ALA A 595 65.03 -22.19 -49.67
CA ALA A 595 65.63 -23.21 -48.81
C ALA A 595 64.60 -24.25 -48.42
N GLU A 596 65.01 -25.51 -48.34
CA GLU A 596 64.18 -26.65 -47.95
C GLU A 596 64.85 -27.46 -46.84
N SER A 597 64.07 -27.84 -45.84
CA SER A 597 64.54 -28.46 -44.60
C SER A 597 65.44 -29.71 -44.76
N GLU A 598 65.10 -30.62 -45.67
CA GLU A 598 65.77 -31.91 -45.87
C GLU A 598 66.98 -31.79 -46.82
N THR A 599 66.86 -30.96 -47.85
CA THR A 599 67.93 -30.71 -48.83
C THR A 599 69.05 -29.84 -48.26
N ASP A 600 68.70 -28.84 -47.44
CA ASP A 600 69.68 -27.91 -46.84
C ASP A 600 70.14 -28.32 -45.43
N ASP A 601 69.62 -29.43 -44.89
CA ASP A 601 69.88 -29.97 -43.54
C ASP A 601 69.65 -28.93 -42.41
N VAL A 602 68.56 -28.16 -42.51
CA VAL A 602 68.21 -27.12 -41.53
C VAL A 602 66.76 -27.25 -41.06
N TYR A 603 66.60 -27.74 -39.82
CA TYR A 603 65.30 -27.98 -39.20
C TYR A 603 64.82 -26.87 -38.25
N ARG A 604 65.47 -25.69 -38.25
CA ARG A 604 65.05 -24.53 -37.45
C ARG A 604 64.59 -23.40 -38.37
N ILE A 605 63.42 -22.83 -38.11
CA ILE A 605 62.81 -21.80 -38.98
C ILE A 605 63.69 -20.58 -39.24
N ARG A 606 64.41 -20.07 -38.23
CA ARG A 606 65.36 -18.96 -38.42
C ARG A 606 66.60 -19.36 -39.21
N GLY A 607 67.05 -20.60 -39.05
CA GLY A 607 68.15 -21.14 -39.84
C GLY A 607 67.76 -21.30 -41.30
N LEU A 608 66.56 -21.82 -41.55
CA LEU A 608 66.02 -22.01 -42.90
C LEU A 608 65.79 -20.66 -43.60
N LEU A 609 65.26 -19.67 -42.87
CA LEU A 609 65.15 -18.29 -43.36
C LEU A 609 66.52 -17.70 -43.72
N SER A 610 67.52 -17.87 -42.86
CA SER A 610 68.89 -17.42 -43.14
C SER A 610 69.51 -18.13 -44.35
N ARG A 611 69.19 -19.40 -44.59
CA ARG A 611 69.64 -20.14 -45.78
C ARG A 611 68.96 -19.62 -47.04
N ALA A 612 67.65 -19.36 -47.01
CA ALA A 612 66.93 -18.79 -48.15
C ALA A 612 67.48 -17.40 -48.51
N TYR A 613 67.79 -16.55 -47.51
CA TYR A 613 68.47 -15.27 -47.76
C TYR A 613 69.89 -15.43 -48.30
N GLY A 614 70.61 -16.47 -47.89
CA GLY A 614 71.96 -16.76 -48.40
C GLY A 614 71.98 -17.36 -49.82
N ALA A 615 70.87 -17.94 -50.27
CA ALA A 615 70.72 -18.64 -51.55
C ALA A 615 69.92 -17.83 -52.60
N GLN A 616 69.96 -16.50 -52.51
CA GLN A 616 69.22 -15.62 -53.42
C GLN A 616 69.84 -15.60 -54.82
N MET A 617 69.01 -15.81 -55.84
CA MET A 617 69.36 -15.63 -57.24
C MET A 617 68.71 -14.36 -57.78
N LYS A 618 69.47 -13.58 -58.55
CA LYS A 618 68.99 -12.33 -59.17
C LYS A 618 68.28 -12.63 -60.47
N TYR A 619 67.10 -12.05 -60.62
CA TYR A 619 66.28 -12.11 -61.82
C TYR A 619 65.97 -10.69 -62.31
N THR A 620 65.79 -10.56 -63.62
CA THR A 620 65.41 -9.30 -64.25
C THR A 620 64.30 -9.58 -65.23
N SER A 621 63.15 -8.95 -65.00
CA SER A 621 62.08 -8.87 -65.99
C SER A 621 62.34 -7.65 -66.88
N GLN A 622 62.57 -7.89 -68.16
CA GLN A 622 62.83 -6.83 -69.14
C GLN A 622 61.51 -6.14 -69.54
N PRO A 623 61.57 -4.89 -70.01
CA PRO A 623 60.41 -4.27 -70.65
C PRO A 623 60.01 -5.05 -71.91
N GLU A 624 58.71 -5.15 -72.18
CA GLU A 624 58.24 -5.61 -73.49
C GLU A 624 58.53 -4.48 -74.51
N GLU A 625 59.26 -4.78 -75.58
CA GLU A 625 59.56 -3.81 -76.66
C GLU A 625 58.36 -3.52 -77.57
#